data_AF-A0A229P3A7-F1
#
_entry.id   AF-A0A229P3A7-F1
#
_cell.length_a   1.000
_cell.length_b   1.000
_cell.length_c   1.000
_cell.angle_alpha   90.00
_cell.angle_beta   90.00
_cell.angle_gamma   90.00
#
_symmetry.space_group_name_H-M   'P 1'
#
loop_
_entity.id
_entity.type
_entity.pdbx_description
1 polymer ?
#
loop_
_entity_poly.entity_id
_entity_poly.type
_entity_poly.pdbx_seq_one_letter_code
_entity_poly.pdbx_strand_id
1 'polypeptide(L)'
;MKNIARKTSISNYKGGLGSSMGIILILFILLVIVTQAFSQKQIAPFPIEPPDDGSSSIAISQRFNIINNTQSITFQRTEISGRIIDPLPPTNLLPLGGEQIYNVSIRLNRTAEGTVNYIWYLNDFSRTGELQFTLRVQNVSLEGLYVNTPSIIGISTDAPVRWNTTRERLTISDEV
;
A
#
# COMPACT_ATOMS: atom_id res chain seq x y z
N MET A 1 12.55 3.93 -99.20
CA MET A 1 12.86 3.31 -97.88
C MET A 1 12.73 4.42 -96.83
N LYS A 2 11.68 4.37 -95.99
CA LYS A 2 11.73 4.04 -94.54
C LYS A 2 12.65 5.00 -93.75
N ASN A 3 12.27 5.66 -92.66
CA ASN A 3 11.01 6.04 -92.02
C ASN A 3 11.41 7.08 -90.95
N ILE A 4 10.54 8.03 -90.63
CA ILE A 4 10.79 9.15 -89.70
C ILE A 4 11.02 8.63 -88.27
N ALA A 5 12.14 8.97 -87.65
CA ALA A 5 12.39 8.68 -86.24
C ALA A 5 11.74 9.76 -85.36
N ARG A 6 10.65 9.40 -84.68
CA ARG A 6 10.10 10.20 -83.56
C ARG A 6 10.97 9.99 -82.33
N LYS A 7 11.46 11.09 -81.76
CA LYS A 7 12.09 11.12 -80.44
C LYS A 7 10.98 11.15 -79.38
N THR A 8 10.76 10.04 -78.69
CA THR A 8 9.75 9.94 -77.61
C THR A 8 10.41 10.30 -76.29
N SER A 9 9.88 11.32 -75.61
CA SER A 9 10.26 11.68 -74.23
C SER A 9 9.75 10.61 -73.27
N ILE A 10 10.64 10.02 -72.47
CA ILE A 10 10.28 9.18 -71.33
C ILE A 10 9.96 10.13 -70.16
N SER A 11 8.71 10.14 -69.72
CA SER A 11 8.30 10.83 -68.50
C SER A 11 8.77 10.06 -67.27
N ASN A 12 9.36 10.78 -66.31
CA ASN A 12 9.69 10.24 -65.00
C ASN A 12 8.41 9.80 -64.28
N TYR A 13 8.39 8.57 -63.78
CA TYR A 13 7.39 8.09 -62.84
C TYR A 13 7.51 8.88 -61.53
N LYS A 14 6.64 9.87 -61.37
CA LYS A 14 6.37 10.53 -60.09
C LYS A 14 5.46 9.60 -59.28
N GLY A 15 6.06 8.64 -58.59
CA GLY A 15 5.35 7.62 -57.79
C GLY A 15 5.81 7.58 -56.33
N GLY A 16 5.88 8.74 -55.68
CA GLY A 16 6.41 8.88 -54.31
C GLY A 16 5.41 9.51 -53.34
N LEU A 17 4.14 9.12 -53.37
CA LEU A 17 3.13 9.57 -52.38
C LEU A 17 2.77 8.49 -51.34
N GLY A 18 3.40 7.31 -51.37
CA GLY A 18 3.11 6.21 -50.42
C GLY A 18 4.08 6.10 -49.23
N SER A 19 5.31 6.62 -49.37
CA SER A 19 6.36 6.42 -48.36
C SER A 19 6.21 7.35 -47.15
N SER A 20 5.85 8.62 -47.38
CA SER A 20 5.68 9.60 -46.29
C SER A 20 4.47 9.30 -45.42
N MET A 21 3.35 8.89 -46.02
CA MET A 21 2.11 8.59 -45.28
C MET A 21 2.27 7.38 -44.35
N GLY A 22 2.97 6.35 -44.80
CA GLY A 22 3.28 5.18 -43.97
C GLY A 22 4.20 5.49 -42.79
N ILE A 23 5.22 6.32 -43.03
CA ILE A 23 6.14 6.77 -41.96
C ILE A 23 5.39 7.61 -40.92
N ILE A 24 4.49 8.51 -41.36
CA ILE A 24 3.65 9.31 -40.47
C ILE A 24 2.76 8.42 -39.61
N LEU A 25 2.14 7.39 -40.22
CA LEU A 25 1.27 6.45 -39.50
C LEU A 25 2.05 5.68 -38.42
N ILE A 26 3.24 5.18 -38.75
CA ILE A 26 4.08 4.43 -37.82
C ILE A 26 4.53 5.33 -36.66
N LEU A 27 4.94 6.56 -36.96
CA LEU A 27 5.34 7.52 -35.93
C LEU A 27 4.17 7.85 -34.99
N PHE A 28 2.96 8.01 -35.53
CA PHE A 28 1.77 8.30 -34.75
C PHE A 28 1.38 7.13 -33.83
N ILE A 29 1.43 5.90 -34.33
CA ILE A 29 1.16 4.70 -33.52
C ILE A 29 2.20 4.54 -32.41
N LEU A 30 3.49 4.73 -32.72
CA LEU A 30 4.56 4.71 -31.71
C LEU A 30 4.34 5.79 -30.64
N LEU A 31 3.97 7.00 -31.04
CA LEU A 31 3.69 8.09 -30.10
C LEU A 31 2.49 7.77 -29.20
N VAL A 32 1.45 7.15 -29.74
CA VAL A 32 0.27 6.72 -28.97
C VAL A 32 0.62 5.60 -27.98
N ILE A 33 1.47 4.64 -28.38
CA ILE A 33 1.93 3.57 -27.47
C ILE A 33 2.80 4.13 -26.36
N VAL A 34 3.74 5.04 -26.68
CA VAL A 34 4.58 5.70 -25.67
C VAL A 34 3.72 6.55 -24.74
N THR A 35 2.81 7.35 -25.26
CA THR A 35 1.91 8.14 -24.39
C THR A 35 1.01 7.25 -23.54
N GLN A 36 0.52 6.09 -24.00
CA GLN A 36 -0.26 5.19 -23.14
C GLN A 36 0.56 4.37 -22.15
N ALA A 37 1.78 3.95 -22.53
CA ALA A 37 2.68 3.21 -21.65
C ALA A 37 3.30 4.10 -20.56
N PHE A 38 3.51 5.38 -20.85
CA PHE A 38 4.14 6.34 -19.93
C PHE A 38 3.17 7.40 -19.37
N SER A 39 1.91 7.47 -19.80
CA SER A 39 0.88 8.27 -19.13
C SER A 39 0.37 7.53 -17.91
N GLN A 40 1.19 7.57 -16.87
CA GLN A 40 0.76 7.30 -15.51
C GLN A 40 -0.37 8.30 -15.20
N LYS A 41 -1.56 7.78 -14.92
CA LYS A 41 -2.76 8.55 -14.61
C LYS A 41 -2.46 9.50 -13.43
N GLN A 42 -2.07 10.74 -13.73
CA GLN A 42 -1.94 11.80 -12.74
C GLN A 42 -3.34 12.17 -12.27
N ILE A 43 -3.74 11.59 -11.14
CA ILE A 43 -4.76 12.20 -10.30
C ILE A 43 -4.06 13.43 -9.70
N ALA A 44 -4.47 14.61 -10.15
CA ALA A 44 -3.84 15.88 -9.80
C ALA A 44 -3.77 16.10 -8.28
N PRO A 45 -2.66 16.66 -7.79
CA PRO A 45 -2.69 17.51 -6.61
C PRO A 45 -2.01 18.85 -6.91
N PHE A 46 -2.69 19.94 -6.60
CA PHE A 46 -2.04 21.22 -6.27
C PHE A 46 -2.29 21.51 -4.79
N PRO A 47 -1.45 22.29 -4.08
CA PRO A 47 -0.13 22.82 -4.46
C PRO A 47 1.01 22.57 -3.43
N ILE A 48 2.20 22.30 -3.98
CA ILE A 48 3.54 22.76 -3.58
C ILE A 48 3.99 22.52 -2.11
N GLU A 49 4.69 21.41 -1.91
CA GLU A 49 5.71 21.25 -0.85
C GLU A 49 7.12 21.19 -1.49
N PRO A 50 8.17 21.65 -0.78
CA PRO A 50 9.53 21.86 -1.31
C PRO A 50 10.19 20.55 -1.79
N PRO A 51 11.26 20.63 -2.62
CA PRO A 51 11.81 19.47 -3.31
C PRO A 51 12.40 18.49 -2.28
N ASP A 52 11.75 17.33 -2.15
CA ASP A 52 12.25 16.20 -1.39
C ASP A 52 13.48 15.63 -2.11
N ASP A 53 14.54 15.42 -1.34
CA ASP A 53 15.89 15.09 -1.77
C ASP A 53 15.95 13.63 -2.27
N GLY A 54 15.30 13.34 -3.40
CA GLY A 54 15.56 12.17 -4.25
C GLY A 54 15.55 10.80 -3.57
N SER A 55 15.02 10.66 -2.36
CA SER A 55 14.86 9.39 -1.65
C SER A 55 13.38 9.09 -1.51
N SER A 56 12.74 8.86 -2.66
CA SER A 56 11.38 8.33 -2.75
C SER A 56 11.38 6.87 -2.27
N SER A 57 11.56 6.66 -0.96
CA SER A 57 11.24 5.40 -0.31
C SER A 57 9.72 5.29 -0.43
N ILE A 58 9.23 4.50 -1.38
CA ILE A 58 7.82 4.10 -1.45
C ILE A 58 7.45 3.64 -0.04
N ALA A 59 6.63 4.41 0.67
CA ALA A 59 6.24 4.10 2.03
C ALA A 59 5.27 2.92 1.98
N ILE A 60 5.82 1.69 2.05
CA ILE A 60 5.04 0.46 2.12
C ILE A 60 4.55 0.32 3.57
N SER A 61 3.28 0.05 3.77
CA SER A 61 2.71 -0.19 5.11
C SER A 61 2.01 -1.54 5.18
N GLN A 62 2.05 -2.16 6.36
CA GLN A 62 1.30 -3.39 6.65
C GLN A 62 0.13 -3.08 7.57
N ARG A 63 -1.05 -3.56 7.21
CA ARG A 63 -2.27 -3.42 8.02
C ARG A 63 -2.36 -4.56 9.05
N PHE A 64 -2.81 -4.21 10.24
CA PHE A 64 -3.21 -5.10 11.32
C PHE A 64 -4.60 -4.73 11.81
N ASN A 65 -5.35 -5.72 12.28
CA ASN A 65 -6.73 -5.60 12.71
C ASN A 65 -6.90 -6.16 14.12
N ILE A 66 -7.39 -5.34 15.04
CA ILE A 66 -7.60 -5.69 16.44
C ILE A 66 -9.11 -5.62 16.72
N ILE A 67 -9.68 -6.74 17.12
CA ILE A 67 -11.12 -6.91 17.32
C ILE A 67 -11.40 -7.26 18.77
N ASN A 68 -12.34 -6.57 19.38
CA ASN A 68 -12.84 -6.84 20.71
C ASN A 68 -14.25 -7.43 20.66
N ASN A 69 -14.35 -8.74 20.85
CA ASN A 69 -15.59 -9.50 20.94
C ASN A 69 -16.01 -9.78 22.38
N THR A 70 -15.47 -9.06 23.37
CA THR A 70 -15.96 -9.16 24.75
C THR A 70 -17.37 -8.60 24.87
N GLN A 71 -18.11 -9.03 25.89
CA GLN A 71 -19.46 -8.52 26.14
C GLN A 71 -19.45 -7.11 26.77
N SER A 72 -18.48 -6.83 27.64
CA SER A 72 -18.55 -5.66 28.55
C SER A 72 -17.21 -4.94 28.79
N ILE A 73 -16.11 -5.42 28.20
CA ILE A 73 -14.79 -4.83 28.42
C ILE A 73 -14.50 -3.82 27.32
N THR A 74 -14.21 -2.57 27.70
CA THR A 74 -13.69 -1.57 26.77
C THR A 74 -12.19 -1.41 26.98
N PHE A 75 -11.43 -1.41 25.89
CA PHE A 75 -10.01 -1.10 25.94
C PHE A 75 -9.77 0.33 25.48
N GLN A 76 -9.24 1.18 26.35
CA GLN A 76 -8.81 2.54 26.00
C GLN A 76 -7.30 2.57 25.79
N ARG A 77 -6.90 2.97 24.59
CA ARG A 77 -5.51 3.07 24.21
C ARG A 77 -4.83 4.17 25.00
N THR A 78 -3.72 3.84 25.63
CA THR A 78 -2.92 4.80 26.41
C THR A 78 -1.69 5.27 25.65
N GLU A 79 -1.05 4.36 24.91
CA GLU A 79 0.21 4.64 24.26
C GLU A 79 0.37 3.82 22.97
N ILE A 80 1.01 4.46 21.99
CA ILE A 80 1.54 3.80 20.81
C ILE A 80 2.99 4.23 20.63
N SER A 81 3.83 3.29 20.25
CA SER A 81 5.23 3.55 19.94
C SER A 81 5.70 2.76 18.72
N GLY A 82 6.88 3.10 18.22
CA GLY A 82 7.50 2.44 17.07
C GLY A 82 7.03 3.00 15.72
N ARG A 83 6.82 2.12 14.74
CA ARG A 83 6.59 2.47 13.33
C ARG A 83 5.11 2.49 12.92
N ILE A 84 4.19 2.62 13.87
CA ILE A 84 2.77 2.79 13.57
C ILE A 84 2.55 4.18 12.98
N ILE A 85 1.77 4.27 11.90
CA ILE A 85 1.52 5.50 11.14
C ILE A 85 0.10 6.06 11.33
N ASP A 86 -0.02 7.37 11.14
CA ASP A 86 -1.28 8.12 11.19
C ASP A 86 -2.15 8.01 9.92
N PRO A 87 -3.48 8.21 10.01
CA PRO A 87 -4.22 8.60 11.22
C PRO A 87 -4.43 7.43 12.18
N LEU A 88 -4.08 7.66 13.45
CA LEU A 88 -4.37 6.75 14.53
C LEU A 88 -5.90 6.59 14.67
N PRO A 89 -6.39 5.35 14.81
CA PRO A 89 -7.83 5.11 14.89
C PRO A 89 -8.34 5.56 16.28
N PRO A 90 -9.67 5.56 16.54
CA PRO A 90 -10.23 6.02 17.80
C PRO A 90 -9.50 5.44 19.02
N THR A 91 -9.42 6.18 20.11
CA THR A 91 -8.67 5.70 21.29
C THR A 91 -9.29 4.45 21.91
N ASN A 92 -10.61 4.26 21.78
CA ASN A 92 -11.32 3.17 22.44
C ASN A 92 -11.64 2.04 21.47
N LEU A 93 -11.26 0.82 21.84
CA LEU A 93 -11.69 -0.42 21.24
C LEU A 93 -12.89 -0.96 22.03
N LEU A 94 -14.08 -0.67 21.50
CA LEU A 94 -15.36 -0.96 22.13
C LEU A 94 -15.67 -2.47 22.17
N PRO A 95 -16.45 -2.95 23.16
CA PRO A 95 -16.94 -4.33 23.19
C PRO A 95 -17.91 -4.61 22.03
N LEU A 96 -18.42 -5.85 21.96
CA LEU A 96 -19.45 -6.28 20.99
C LEU A 96 -19.02 -6.17 19.52
N GLY A 97 -17.75 -6.46 19.24
CA GLY A 97 -17.21 -6.49 17.87
C GLY A 97 -16.55 -5.18 17.44
N GLY A 98 -16.19 -4.30 18.37
CA GLY A 98 -15.41 -3.11 18.05
C GLY A 98 -14.09 -3.48 17.37
N GLU A 99 -13.69 -2.65 16.40
CA GLU A 99 -12.53 -2.89 15.55
C GLU A 99 -11.58 -1.70 15.55
N GLN A 100 -10.28 -1.98 15.56
CA GLN A 100 -9.20 -1.02 15.45
C GLN A 100 -8.20 -1.46 14.40
N ILE A 101 -7.82 -0.54 13.52
CA ILE A 101 -6.89 -0.81 12.42
C ILE A 101 -5.59 -0.05 12.66
N TYR A 102 -4.48 -0.79 12.65
CA TYR A 102 -3.15 -0.22 12.74
C TYR A 102 -2.39 -0.46 11.44
N ASN A 103 -1.67 0.56 10.98
CA ASN A 103 -0.76 0.43 9.86
C ASN A 103 0.67 0.60 10.37
N VAL A 104 1.56 -0.33 10.05
CA VAL A 104 2.98 -0.28 10.41
C VAL A 104 3.79 0.06 9.17
N SER A 105 4.59 1.13 9.21
CA SER A 105 5.50 1.53 8.12
C SER A 105 6.67 0.57 8.00
N ILE A 106 6.81 -0.02 6.82
CA ILE A 106 7.86 -0.96 6.45
C ILE A 106 8.96 -0.23 5.68
N ARG A 107 10.20 -0.64 5.92
CA ARG A 107 11.33 -0.33 5.04
C ARG A 107 11.87 -1.64 4.48
N LEU A 108 12.27 -1.64 3.21
CA LEU A 108 12.84 -2.82 2.56
C LEU A 108 14.01 -3.38 3.37
N ASN A 109 14.10 -4.70 3.46
CA ASN A 109 15.17 -5.44 4.16
C ASN A 109 15.33 -5.06 5.64
N ARG A 110 14.26 -4.59 6.31
CA ARG A 110 14.26 -4.31 7.76
C ARG A 110 13.00 -4.85 8.40
N THR A 111 13.15 -5.29 9.65
CA THR A 111 11.99 -5.57 10.51
C THR A 111 11.39 -4.24 10.97
N ALA A 112 10.07 -4.13 10.90
CA ALA A 112 9.32 -2.99 11.39
C ALA A 112 8.40 -3.43 12.53
N GLU A 113 8.39 -2.67 13.62
CA GLU A 113 7.65 -2.99 14.83
C GLU A 113 6.93 -1.75 15.37
N GLY A 114 5.78 -1.98 15.99
CA GLY A 114 5.08 -0.98 16.78
C GLY A 114 4.31 -1.63 17.91
N THR A 115 4.34 -0.98 19.08
CA THR A 115 3.71 -1.48 20.30
C THR A 115 2.48 -0.65 20.60
N VAL A 116 1.42 -1.34 21.04
CA VAL A 116 0.15 -0.71 21.41
C VAL A 116 -0.18 -1.10 22.84
N ASN A 117 -0.43 -0.09 23.67
CA ASN A 117 -0.83 -0.24 25.07
C ASN A 117 -2.28 0.23 25.23
N TYR A 118 -3.07 -0.56 25.94
CA TYR A 118 -4.42 -0.25 26.37
C TYR A 118 -4.50 -0.39 27.89
N ILE A 119 -5.33 0.43 28.51
CA ILE A 119 -5.98 0.10 29.78
C ILE A 119 -7.35 -0.49 29.47
N TRP A 120 -7.87 -1.31 30.37
CA TRP A 120 -9.24 -1.81 30.24
C TRP A 120 -10.08 -1.46 31.46
N TYR A 121 -11.37 -1.29 31.19
CA TYR A 121 -12.39 -1.07 32.21
C TYR A 121 -13.67 -1.80 31.82
N LEU A 122 -14.41 -2.22 32.86
CA LEU A 122 -15.77 -2.71 32.70
C LEU A 122 -16.72 -1.52 32.46
N ASN A 123 -17.95 -1.81 32.06
CA ASN A 123 -18.99 -0.79 31.84
C ASN A 123 -19.28 0.10 33.07
N ASP A 124 -18.81 -0.27 34.26
CA ASP A 124 -18.92 0.50 35.50
C ASP A 124 -17.78 1.52 35.71
N PHE A 125 -16.87 1.66 34.73
CA PHE A 125 -15.69 2.54 34.77
C PHE A 125 -14.68 2.22 35.88
N SER A 126 -14.74 1.04 36.49
CA SER A 126 -13.66 0.55 37.33
C SER A 126 -12.43 0.27 36.46
N ARG A 127 -11.34 1.00 36.73
CA ARG A 127 -10.04 0.77 36.07
C ARG A 127 -9.41 -0.46 36.69
N THR A 128 -9.11 -1.46 35.87
CA THR A 128 -8.79 -2.78 36.43
C THR A 128 -7.48 -3.37 35.90
N GLY A 129 -6.95 -2.88 34.77
CA GLY A 129 -5.63 -3.35 34.31
C GLY A 129 -5.18 -2.88 32.92
N GLU A 130 -4.29 -3.65 32.30
CA GLU A 130 -3.57 -3.32 31.06
C GLU A 130 -3.57 -4.47 30.03
N LEU A 131 -3.59 -4.10 28.75
CA LEU A 131 -3.37 -4.97 27.61
C LEU A 131 -2.28 -4.37 26.72
N GLN A 132 -1.25 -5.15 26.43
CA GLN A 132 -0.16 -4.77 25.54
C GLN A 132 0.03 -5.82 24.44
N PHE A 133 0.41 -5.38 23.25
CA PHE A 133 0.90 -6.24 22.19
C PHE A 133 1.82 -5.49 21.22
N THR A 134 2.61 -6.25 20.46
CA THR A 134 3.52 -5.73 19.43
C THR A 134 3.10 -6.23 18.05
N LEU A 135 2.94 -5.28 17.13
CA LEU A 135 2.71 -5.51 15.71
C LEU A 135 4.08 -5.56 15.03
N ARG A 136 4.38 -6.67 14.37
CA ARG A 136 5.69 -6.92 13.77
C ARG A 136 5.58 -7.33 12.33
N VAL A 137 6.40 -6.74 11.48
CA VAL A 137 6.58 -7.12 10.08
C VAL A 137 8.04 -7.47 9.86
N GLN A 138 8.32 -8.74 9.61
CA GLN A 138 9.64 -9.18 9.18
C GLN A 138 9.73 -9.19 7.67
N ASN A 139 10.86 -8.79 7.12
CA ASN A 139 11.13 -8.90 5.71
C ASN A 139 12.06 -10.09 5.49
N VAL A 140 11.56 -11.15 4.86
CA VAL A 140 12.30 -12.40 4.63
C VAL A 140 12.63 -12.50 3.15
N SER A 141 13.90 -12.76 2.82
CA SER A 141 14.33 -13.02 1.45
C SER A 141 14.05 -14.48 1.09
N LEU A 142 13.18 -14.71 0.13
CA LEU A 142 12.94 -16.01 -0.50
C LEU A 142 13.39 -15.90 -1.96
N GLU A 143 14.48 -16.59 -2.30
CA GLU A 143 15.01 -16.63 -3.67
C GLU A 143 15.31 -15.24 -4.29
N GLY A 144 15.71 -14.28 -3.45
CA GLY A 144 16.00 -12.90 -3.88
C GLY A 144 14.77 -11.99 -3.93
N LEU A 145 13.57 -12.51 -3.64
CA LEU A 145 12.36 -11.72 -3.43
C LEU A 145 12.15 -11.47 -1.93
N TYR A 146 11.99 -10.20 -1.58
CA TYR A 146 11.65 -9.80 -0.22
C TYR A 146 10.14 -9.93 0.04
N VAL A 147 9.77 -10.80 0.97
CA VAL A 147 8.38 -11.04 1.37
C VAL A 147 8.17 -10.52 2.79
N ASN A 148 7.10 -9.73 2.96
CA ASN A 148 6.67 -9.27 4.28
C ASN A 148 5.94 -10.40 5.01
N THR A 149 6.39 -10.70 6.21
CA THR A 149 5.81 -11.71 7.10
C THR A 149 5.28 -10.98 8.35
N PRO A 150 3.98 -10.63 8.38
CA PRO A 150 3.37 -10.02 9.54
C PRO A 150 3.12 -11.02 10.67
N SER A 151 3.18 -10.52 11.89
CA SER A 151 2.87 -11.25 13.12
C SER A 151 2.46 -10.29 14.22
N ILE A 152 1.59 -10.77 15.12
CA ILE A 152 1.27 -10.09 16.39
C ILE A 152 1.90 -10.91 17.50
N ILE A 153 2.77 -10.29 18.29
CA ILE A 153 3.59 -10.97 19.31
C ILE A 153 3.58 -10.18 20.62
N GLY A 154 4.09 -10.81 21.69
CA GLY A 154 4.24 -10.15 22.99
C GLY A 154 2.91 -9.69 23.59
N ILE A 155 1.84 -10.48 23.39
CA ILE A 155 0.53 -10.18 23.96
C ILE A 155 0.62 -10.46 25.46
N SER A 156 0.30 -9.45 26.26
CA SER A 156 0.22 -9.54 27.72
C SER A 156 -1.02 -8.79 28.18
N THR A 157 -1.79 -9.41 29.06
CA THR A 157 -3.01 -8.80 29.62
C THR A 157 -3.29 -9.37 31.00
N ASP A 158 -3.82 -8.54 31.87
CA ASP A 158 -4.41 -8.93 33.17
C ASP A 158 -5.95 -8.95 33.13
N ALA A 159 -6.55 -8.55 32.00
CA ALA A 159 -7.99 -8.69 31.77
C ALA A 159 -8.42 -10.17 31.74
N PRO A 160 -9.61 -10.51 32.25
CA PRO A 160 -10.19 -11.86 32.21
C PRO A 160 -10.69 -12.20 30.79
N VAL A 161 -9.76 -12.26 29.85
CA VAL A 161 -10.02 -12.47 28.41
C VAL A 161 -9.10 -13.53 27.85
N ARG A 162 -9.62 -14.28 26.89
CA ARG A 162 -8.80 -15.09 25.98
C ARG A 162 -8.57 -14.32 24.69
N TRP A 163 -7.51 -14.68 23.99
CA TRP A 163 -7.23 -14.13 22.67
C TRP A 163 -6.88 -15.21 21.66
N ASN A 164 -7.11 -14.87 20.39
CA ASN A 164 -6.65 -15.64 19.25
C ASN A 164 -5.96 -14.71 18.25
N THR A 165 -4.89 -15.20 17.64
CA THR A 165 -4.09 -14.44 16.68
C THR A 165 -3.96 -15.17 15.36
N THR A 166 -4.09 -14.42 14.26
CA THR A 166 -3.50 -14.77 12.98
C THR A 166 -2.26 -13.90 12.75
N ARG A 167 -1.74 -13.88 11.52
CA ARG A 167 -0.60 -13.01 11.16
C ARG A 167 -0.90 -11.52 11.31
N GLU A 168 -2.12 -11.10 11.00
CA GLU A 168 -2.50 -9.70 10.91
C GLU A 168 -3.69 -9.36 11.81
N ARG A 169 -4.31 -10.35 12.46
CA ARG A 169 -5.51 -10.15 13.27
C ARG A 169 -5.32 -10.63 14.69
N LEU A 170 -5.72 -9.80 15.65
CA LEU A 170 -5.89 -10.15 17.06
C LEU A 170 -7.39 -10.08 17.38
N THR A 171 -7.95 -11.16 17.90
CA THR A 171 -9.33 -11.20 18.38
C THR A 171 -9.33 -11.51 19.87
N ILE A 172 -9.96 -10.62 20.64
CA ILE A 172 -10.09 -10.69 22.10
C ILE A 172 -11.53 -11.11 22.41
N SER A 173 -11.72 -12.00 23.38
CA SER A 173 -13.06 -12.51 23.78
C SER A 173 -13.06 -12.87 25.26
N ASP A 174 -14.24 -12.93 25.87
CA ASP A 174 -14.34 -13.28 27.30
C ASP A 174 -13.75 -14.68 27.60
N GLU A 175 -13.13 -14.82 28.77
CA GLU A 175 -12.86 -16.13 29.35
C GLU A 175 -14.20 -16.83 29.66
N VAL A 176 -14.31 -18.10 29.28
CA VAL A 176 -15.50 -18.94 29.53
C VAL A 176 -15.26 -19.77 30.76
#